data_AF-A0A954BBL8-F1
#
_entry.id   AF-A0A954BBL8-F1
#
_cell.length_a   1.000
_cell.length_b   1.000
_cell.length_c   1.000
_cell.angle_alpha   90.00
_cell.angle_beta   90.00
_cell.angle_gamma   90.00
#
_symmetry.space_group_name_H-M   'P 1'
#
loop_
_entity.id
_entity.type
_entity.pdbx_description
1 polymer ?
#
loop_
_entity_poly.entity_id
_entity_poly.type
_entity_poly.pdbx_seq_one_letter_code
_entity_poly.pdbx_strand_id
1 'polypeptide(L)'
;MTENVVTLPALLTEREAAERLGISSCTLQRLRRAGEIAYLKIGGRLVRYTEKQIADYLEAATCRETNEPVRSAITGSPREPIRRTGAAPGSIPLHDRRAVKALALQTFARPSKSSPAGSSKTPTAHASKRSN
;
A
#
# COMPACT_ATOMS: atom_id res chain seq x y z
N MET A 1 -6.22 36.20 42.56
CA MET A 1 -5.43 36.32 41.32
C MET A 1 -5.01 34.92 40.95
N THR A 2 -5.70 34.28 40.01
CA THR A 2 -5.37 32.92 39.56
C THR A 2 -4.23 33.00 38.55
N GLU A 3 -3.04 32.61 38.99
CA GLU A 3 -1.85 32.41 38.15
C GLU A 3 -2.22 31.46 37.00
N ASN A 4 -2.27 32.01 35.78
CA ASN A 4 -2.61 31.26 34.57
C ASN A 4 -1.31 30.61 34.07
N VAL A 5 -0.91 29.50 34.67
CA VAL A 5 0.31 28.77 34.30
C VAL A 5 0.05 28.05 32.98
N VAL A 6 0.64 28.55 31.90
CA VAL A 6 0.60 27.89 30.59
C VAL A 6 1.56 26.70 30.61
N THR A 7 1.03 25.50 30.85
CA THR A 7 1.80 24.26 30.73
C THR A 7 1.92 23.86 29.27
N LEU A 8 3.16 23.68 28.79
CA LEU A 8 3.41 23.17 27.44
C LEU A 8 3.09 21.66 27.37
N PRO A 9 2.45 21.19 26.28
CA PRO A 9 2.12 19.78 26.14
C PRO A 9 3.39 18.92 26.03
N ALA A 10 3.44 17.83 26.79
CA ALA A 10 4.54 16.87 26.70
C ALA A 10 4.60 16.22 25.30
N LEU A 11 5.80 16.18 24.72
CA LEU A 11 6.05 15.62 23.39
C LEU A 11 6.68 14.24 23.50
N LEU A 12 5.86 13.22 23.25
CA LEU A 12 6.25 11.82 23.28
C LEU A 12 7.01 11.46 22.00
N THR A 13 8.05 10.65 22.18
CA THR A 13 8.75 9.97 21.08
C THR A 13 7.89 8.85 20.50
N GLU A 14 8.27 8.34 19.32
CA GLU A 14 7.57 7.20 18.69
C GLU A 14 7.60 5.95 19.59
N ARG A 15 8.67 5.73 20.36
CA ARG A 15 8.73 4.60 21.30
C ARG A 15 7.77 4.79 22.47
N GLU A 16 7.79 5.95 23.12
CA GLU A 16 6.91 6.24 24.26
C GLU A 16 5.43 6.24 23.86
N ALA A 17 5.11 6.78 22.69
CA ALA A 17 3.74 6.75 22.16
C ALA A 17 3.26 5.31 21.89
N ALA A 18 4.14 4.45 21.35
CA ALA A 18 3.83 3.04 21.11
C ALA A 18 3.61 2.28 22.43
N GLU A 19 4.46 2.53 23.44
CA GLU A 19 4.29 1.99 24.80
C GLU A 19 2.97 2.42 25.43
N ARG A 20 2.60 3.70 25.30
CA ARG A 20 1.31 4.24 25.79
C ARG A 20 0.10 3.59 25.12
N LEU A 21 0.21 3.29 23.83
CA LEU A 21 -0.85 2.62 23.06
C LEU A 21 -0.85 1.09 23.21
N GLY A 22 0.18 0.50 23.84
CA GLY A 22 0.32 -0.95 23.94
C GLY A 22 0.61 -1.64 22.61
N ILE A 23 1.21 -0.96 21.65
CA ILE A 23 1.53 -1.50 20.31
C ILE A 23 3.03 -1.46 20.02
N SER A 24 3.47 -2.19 18.98
CA SER A 24 4.85 -2.08 18.50
C SER A 24 5.11 -0.74 17.80
N SER A 25 6.34 -0.24 17.87
CA SER A 25 6.77 0.96 17.13
C SER A 25 6.61 0.81 15.61
N CYS A 26 6.79 -0.41 15.08
CA CYS A 26 6.55 -0.73 13.67
C CYS A 26 5.07 -0.54 13.30
N THR A 27 4.16 -1.00 14.17
CA THR A 27 2.71 -0.80 13.99
C THR A 27 2.38 0.69 13.99
N LEU A 28 2.91 1.46 14.95
CA LEU A 28 2.69 2.91 15.02
C LEU A 28 3.22 3.63 13.77
N GLN A 29 4.38 3.22 13.26
CA GLN A 29 4.92 3.74 12.01
C GLN A 29 4.01 3.46 10.82
N ARG A 30 3.41 2.25 10.77
CA ARG A 30 2.47 1.89 9.71
C ARG A 30 1.20 2.75 9.78
N LEU A 31 0.61 2.91 10.96
CA LEU A 31 -0.56 3.78 11.18
C LEU A 31 -0.28 5.21 10.74
N ARG A 32 0.90 5.73 11.09
CA ARG A 32 1.35 7.05 10.65
C ARG A 32 1.45 7.17 9.14
N ARG A 33 2.03 6.16 8.46
CA ARG A 33 2.15 6.15 6.98
C ARG A 33 0.78 6.04 6.30
N ALA A 34 -0.17 5.36 6.93
CA ALA A 34 -1.55 5.26 6.47
C ALA A 34 -2.35 6.55 6.73
N GLY A 35 -1.86 7.46 7.58
CA GLY A 35 -2.56 8.69 7.96
C GLY A 35 -3.64 8.46 9.02
N GLU A 36 -3.64 7.32 9.70
CA GLU A 36 -4.65 6.94 10.70
C GLU A 36 -4.42 7.59 12.06
N ILE A 37 -3.20 8.02 12.36
CA ILE A 37 -2.85 8.71 13.60
C ILE A 37 -2.19 10.05 13.32
N ALA A 38 -2.66 11.08 14.01
CA ALA A 38 -2.06 12.42 13.96
C ALA A 38 -0.67 12.44 14.62
N TYR A 39 0.24 13.21 14.05
CA TYR A 39 1.61 13.34 14.57
C TYR A 39 2.16 14.74 14.30
N LEU A 40 3.16 15.12 15.10
CA LEU A 40 3.96 16.31 14.87
C LEU A 40 5.27 15.93 14.19
N LYS A 41 5.59 16.63 13.10
CA LYS A 41 6.87 16.52 12.43
C LYS A 41 7.71 17.75 12.75
N ILE A 42 8.79 17.56 13.51
CA ILE A 42 9.71 18.63 13.87
C ILE A 42 10.94 18.51 12.94
N GLY A 43 11.02 19.42 11.96
CA GLY A 43 12.04 19.36 10.92
C GLY A 43 11.85 18.18 9.94
N GLY A 44 12.96 17.63 9.43
CA GLY A 44 12.92 16.60 8.38
C GLY A 44 12.65 15.18 8.87
N ARG A 45 13.14 14.84 10.07
CA ARG A 45 13.24 13.45 10.54
C ARG A 45 12.60 13.17 11.90
N LEU A 46 12.44 14.19 12.76
CA LEU A 46 11.92 13.95 14.11
C LEU A 46 10.39 13.93 14.08
N VAL A 47 9.84 12.84 14.61
CA VAL A 47 8.41 12.64 14.78
C VAL A 47 8.11 12.60 16.26
N ARG A 48 7.10 13.38 16.67
CA ARG A 48 6.62 13.47 18.05
C ARG A 48 5.12 13.34 18.07
N TYR A 49 4.60 12.91 19.22
CA TYR A 49 3.18 12.77 19.47
C TYR A 49 2.82 13.58 20.71
N THR A 50 1.67 14.24 20.69
CA THR A 50 1.10 14.83 21.90
C THR A 50 0.18 13.81 22.57
N GLU A 51 0.00 13.93 23.88
CA GLU A 51 -0.97 13.08 24.60
C GLU A 51 -2.38 13.24 24.03
N LYS A 52 -2.74 14.45 23.60
CA LYS A 52 -4.03 14.71 22.94
C LYS A 52 -4.20 13.88 21.66
N GLN A 53 -3.20 13.83 20.78
CA GLN A 53 -3.28 13.04 19.54
C GLN A 53 -3.46 11.55 19.81
N ILE A 54 -2.82 11.04 20.86
CA ILE A 54 -2.97 9.64 21.29
C ILE A 54 -4.39 9.40 21.83
N ALA A 55 -4.89 10.31 22.67
CA ALA A 55 -6.25 10.24 23.20
C ALA A 55 -7.30 10.28 22.07
N ASP A 56 -7.17 11.24 21.15
CA ASP A 56 -8.05 11.39 19.98
C ASP A 56 -8.07 10.09 19.13
N TYR A 57 -6.91 9.44 18.95
CA TYR A 57 -6.83 8.17 18.24
C TYR A 57 -7.56 7.04 18.98
N LEU A 58 -7.41 6.94 20.31
CA LEU A 58 -8.12 5.94 21.11
C LEU A 58 -9.63 6.15 21.10
N GLU A 59 -10.09 7.40 21.17
CA GLU A 59 -11.50 7.74 21.06
C GLU A 59 -12.06 7.35 19.69
N ALA A 60 -11.32 7.64 18.60
CA ALA A 60 -11.71 7.26 17.25
C ALA A 60 -11.69 5.74 17.01
N ALA A 61 -10.74 5.04 17.63
CA ALA A 61 -10.62 3.58 17.53
C ALA A 61 -11.62 2.82 18.41
N THR A 62 -12.33 3.51 19.31
CA THR A 62 -13.32 2.88 20.18
C THR A 62 -14.56 2.49 19.37
N CYS A 63 -14.69 1.20 19.08
CA CYS A 63 -15.94 0.64 18.58
C CYS A 63 -17.02 0.82 19.64
N ARG A 64 -17.98 1.72 19.41
CA ARG A 64 -19.20 1.77 20.21
C ARG A 64 -20.08 0.61 19.75
N GLU A 65 -20.31 -0.34 20.65
CA GLU A 65 -21.35 -1.34 20.45
C GLU A 65 -22.68 -0.58 20.36
N THR A 66 -23.12 -0.29 19.14
CA THR A 66 -24.46 0.23 18.94
C THR A 66 -25.38 -0.91 19.31
N ASN A 67 -26.03 -0.83 20.47
CA ASN A 67 -27.14 -1.69 20.89
C ASN A 67 -28.38 -1.57 19.98
N GLU A 68 -28.22 -1.00 18.79
CA GLU A 68 -29.17 -1.13 17.71
C GLU A 68 -28.89 -2.45 17.00
N PRO A 69 -29.84 -3.40 16.98
CA PRO A 69 -29.75 -4.56 16.14
C PRO A 69 -30.03 -4.11 14.70
N VAL A 70 -29.14 -3.29 14.13
CA VAL A 70 -28.96 -3.26 12.69
C VAL A 70 -28.34 -4.60 12.39
N ARG A 71 -29.20 -5.62 12.27
CA ARG A 71 -28.91 -6.79 11.47
C ARG A 71 -28.33 -6.21 10.20
N SER A 72 -27.02 -6.34 10.03
CA SER A 72 -26.41 -6.08 8.74
C SER A 72 -27.29 -6.84 7.77
N ALA A 73 -28.06 -6.10 6.96
CA ALA A 73 -28.79 -6.70 5.86
C ALA A 73 -27.78 -7.64 5.22
N ILE A 74 -28.19 -8.88 4.92
CA ILE A 74 -27.36 -9.91 4.29
C ILE A 74 -26.90 -9.33 2.95
N THR A 75 -25.91 -8.48 3.03
CA THR A 75 -25.12 -7.91 1.98
C THR A 75 -23.87 -8.76 2.04
N GLY A 76 -24.08 -10.07 1.98
CA GLY A 76 -23.17 -10.84 1.16
C GLY A 76 -23.21 -10.10 -0.17
N SER A 77 -22.10 -9.46 -0.52
CA SER A 77 -21.83 -9.21 -1.93
C SER A 77 -22.21 -10.53 -2.62
N PRO A 78 -23.17 -10.55 -3.55
CA PRO A 78 -23.32 -11.74 -4.36
C PRO A 78 -21.90 -11.94 -4.88
N ARG A 79 -21.27 -13.05 -4.47
CA ARG A 79 -20.08 -13.51 -5.16
C ARG A 79 -20.59 -13.61 -6.58
N GLU A 80 -20.32 -12.60 -7.40
CA GLU A 80 -20.34 -12.80 -8.82
C GLU A 80 -19.57 -14.10 -9.00
N PRO A 81 -20.12 -15.08 -9.75
CA PRO A 81 -19.41 -16.32 -9.98
C PRO A 81 -18.02 -15.89 -10.40
N ILE A 82 -17.04 -16.22 -9.55
CA ILE A 82 -15.64 -15.86 -9.72
C ILE A 82 -15.38 -16.14 -11.19
N ARG A 83 -15.21 -15.08 -12.00
CA ARG A 83 -14.70 -15.29 -13.35
C ARG A 83 -13.38 -15.98 -13.08
N ARG A 84 -13.32 -17.29 -13.36
CA ARG A 84 -12.14 -18.13 -13.18
C ARG A 84 -11.10 -17.62 -14.16
N THR A 85 -10.52 -16.49 -13.84
CA THR A 85 -9.36 -15.90 -14.50
C THR A 85 -8.19 -16.29 -13.62
N GLY A 86 -8.00 -17.60 -13.55
CA GLY A 86 -6.94 -18.26 -12.82
C GLY A 86 -6.76 -19.57 -13.55
N ALA A 87 -5.55 -19.77 -14.10
CA ALA A 87 -5.18 -21.03 -14.71
C ALA A 87 -5.39 -22.13 -13.65
N ALA A 88 -6.12 -23.20 -13.99
CA ALA A 88 -6.46 -24.25 -13.05
C ALA A 88 -5.19 -24.82 -12.37
N PRO A 89 -5.23 -25.23 -11.09
CA PRO A 89 -4.14 -25.97 -10.49
C PRO A 89 -3.78 -27.18 -11.39
N GLY A 90 -2.56 -27.18 -11.94
CA GLY A 90 -2.09 -28.17 -12.91
C GLY A 90 -2.13 -27.75 -14.40
N SER A 91 -2.55 -26.52 -14.73
CA SER A 91 -2.65 -26.05 -16.12
C SER A 91 -1.40 -25.35 -16.66
N ILE A 92 -0.22 -25.63 -16.11
CA ILE A 92 1.03 -25.25 -16.77
C ILE A 92 1.16 -26.20 -17.97
N PRO A 93 1.11 -25.72 -19.23
CA PRO A 93 1.46 -26.56 -20.36
C PRO A 93 2.88 -27.05 -20.08
N LEU A 94 3.13 -28.36 -20.19
CA LEU A 94 4.48 -28.93 -20.09
C LEU A 94 5.35 -28.21 -21.13
N HIS A 95 6.05 -27.16 -20.72
CA HIS A 95 6.98 -26.46 -21.59
C HIS A 95 8.14 -27.43 -21.80
N ASP A 96 8.45 -27.70 -23.07
CA ASP A 96 9.60 -28.53 -23.45
C ASP A 96 10.81 -28.09 -22.61
N ARG A 97 11.48 -29.04 -21.94
CA ARG A 97 12.62 -28.78 -21.03
C ARG A 97 13.66 -27.86 -21.67
N ARG A 98 13.79 -27.91 -23.00
CA ARG A 98 14.70 -27.04 -23.78
C ARG A 98 14.28 -25.57 -23.73
N ALA A 99 12.98 -25.27 -23.80
CA ALA A 99 12.45 -23.92 -23.74
C ALA A 99 12.64 -23.28 -22.35
N VAL A 100 12.43 -24.06 -21.28
CA VAL A 100 12.65 -23.59 -19.90
C VAL A 100 14.12 -23.23 -19.66
N LYS A 101 15.05 -24.09 -20.13
CA LYS A 101 16.49 -23.84 -20.01
C LYS A 101 16.94 -22.61 -20.81
N ALA A 102 16.41 -22.43 -22.02
CA ALA A 102 16.71 -21.26 -22.85
C ALA A 102 16.23 -19.96 -22.18
N LEU A 103 15.02 -19.95 -21.64
CA LEU A 103 14.45 -18.79 -20.94
C LEU A 103 15.28 -18.43 -19.69
N ALA A 104 15.66 -19.42 -18.88
CA ALA A 104 16.47 -19.21 -17.69
C ALA A 104 17.82 -18.58 -18.04
N LEU A 105 18.50 -19.07 -19.09
CA LEU A 105 19.77 -18.50 -19.55
C LEU A 105 19.60 -17.05 -20.05
N GLN A 106 18.48 -16.73 -20.69
CA GLN A 106 18.20 -15.38 -21.20
C GLN A 106 17.99 -14.36 -20.07
N THR A 107 17.34 -14.76 -18.98
CA THR A 107 17.13 -13.91 -17.80
C THR A 107 18.43 -13.66 -17.04
N PHE A 108 19.28 -14.67 -16.90
CA PHE A 108 20.58 -14.53 -16.22
C PHE A 108 21.70 -14.04 -17.16
N ALA A 109 21.42 -13.86 -18.44
CA ALA A 109 22.36 -13.27 -19.37
C ALA A 109 22.61 -11.81 -18.95
N ARG A 110 23.88 -11.49 -18.71
CA ARG A 110 24.31 -10.14 -18.36
C ARG A 110 23.98 -9.19 -19.52
N PRO A 111 23.31 -8.06 -19.28
CA PRO A 111 23.03 -7.10 -20.36
C PRO A 111 24.36 -6.61 -20.93
N SER A 112 24.56 -6.85 -22.23
CA SER A 112 25.73 -6.33 -22.93
C SER A 112 25.64 -4.80 -22.97
N LYS A 113 26.76 -4.12 -22.67
CA LYS A 113 26.86 -2.66 -22.70
C LYS A 113 26.85 -2.18 -24.15
N SER A 114 25.70 -2.17 -24.80
CA SER A 114 25.50 -1.40 -26.01
C SER A 114 24.07 -0.87 -26.02
N SER A 115 23.91 0.35 -25.52
CA SER A 115 22.71 1.14 -25.77
C SER A 115 22.63 1.43 -27.26
N PRO A 116 21.55 1.08 -27.99
CA PRO A 116 21.31 1.68 -29.28
C PRO A 116 20.71 3.06 -29.03
N ALA A 117 21.49 4.07 -29.39
CA ALA A 117 21.09 5.44 -29.55
C ALA A 117 19.80 5.56 -30.38
N GLY A 118 19.01 6.60 -30.08
CA GLY A 118 17.76 6.89 -30.75
C GLY A 118 17.90 6.92 -32.27
N SER A 119 16.92 6.33 -32.95
CA SER A 119 16.71 6.56 -34.38
C SER A 119 15.21 6.73 -34.59
N SER A 120 14.81 8.00 -34.69
CA SER A 120 13.53 8.46 -35.17
C SER A 120 13.32 8.00 -36.61
N LYS A 121 12.21 7.31 -36.88
CA LYS A 121 11.62 7.25 -38.23
C LYS A 121 10.09 7.33 -38.12
N THR A 122 9.55 8.53 -38.30
CA THR A 122 8.27 8.73 -39.00
C THR A 122 8.58 8.87 -40.51
N PRO A 123 7.58 9.03 -41.40
CA PRO A 123 6.29 8.38 -41.59
C PRO A 123 6.29 7.60 -42.94
N THR A 124 5.21 7.00 -43.44
CA THR A 124 4.43 7.52 -44.59
C THR A 124 3.37 6.49 -45.00
N ALA A 125 2.17 6.98 -45.31
CA ALA A 125 1.01 6.23 -45.79
C ALA A 125 1.17 5.74 -47.24
N HIS A 126 0.53 4.63 -47.61
CA HIS A 126 -0.04 4.46 -48.96
C HIS A 126 -1.25 3.52 -48.95
N ALA A 127 -2.23 3.92 -49.77
CA ALA A 127 -3.61 3.47 -49.81
C ALA A 127 -3.87 2.28 -50.77
N SER A 128 -5.04 1.65 -50.54
CA SER A 128 -6.01 1.08 -51.51
C SER A 128 -5.59 0.20 -52.70
N LYS A 129 -6.22 -0.99 -52.75
CA LYS A 129 -7.11 -1.57 -53.80
C LYS A 129 -7.11 -3.11 -53.58
N ARG A 130 -8.19 -3.83 -53.25
CA ARG A 130 -9.53 -4.06 -53.81
C ARG A 130 -9.55 -4.64 -55.25
N SER A 131 -10.29 -5.75 -55.38
CA SER A 131 -10.73 -6.51 -56.58
C SER A 131 -9.72 -7.49 -57.17
N ASN A 132 -10.07 -8.72 -57.57
CA ASN A 132 -11.36 -9.40 -57.76
C ASN A 132 -11.17 -10.90 -57.46
#